data_AF-A0A1V2KBX2-F1
#
_entry.id   AF-A0A1V2KBX2-F1
#
_cell.length_a   1.000
_cell.length_b   1.000
_cell.length_c   1.000
_cell.angle_alpha   90.00
_cell.angle_beta   90.00
_cell.angle_gamma   90.00
#
_symmetry.space_group_name_H-M   'P 1'
#
loop_
_entity.id
_entity.type
_entity.pdbx_description
1 polymer ?
#
loop_
_entity_poly.entity_id
_entity_poly.type
_entity_poly.pdbx_seq_one_letter_code
_entity_poly.pdbx_strand_id
1 'polypeptide(L)'
;MESNTPRSAAALDSEPSTTLFSVTPEADTETLLANASETLSSAREMANTLAFDLEGPPRSLVLAIHQLVEMSGLLVDRALEQVAPA
;
A
#
# COMPACT_ATOMS: atom_id res chain seq x y z
N MET A 1 48.99 -36.54 -5.15
CA MET A 1 48.28 -35.41 -5.79
C MET A 1 46.85 -35.46 -5.29
N GLU A 2 46.64 -34.96 -4.07
CA GLU A 2 45.31 -34.92 -3.46
C GLU A 2 44.55 -33.76 -4.10
N SER A 3 43.55 -34.08 -4.91
CA SER A 3 42.64 -33.13 -5.53
C SER A 3 41.74 -32.53 -4.45
N ASN A 4 42.18 -31.41 -3.90
CA ASN A 4 41.38 -30.56 -3.02
C ASN A 4 40.19 -30.02 -3.84
N THR A 5 39.01 -30.58 -3.60
CA THR A 5 37.76 -30.10 -4.20
C THR A 5 37.41 -28.77 -3.51
N PRO A 6 37.20 -27.65 -4.24
CA PRO A 6 36.82 -26.42 -3.58
C PRO A 6 35.41 -26.60 -3.00
N ARG A 7 35.35 -26.50 -1.66
CA ARG A 7 34.11 -26.43 -0.88
C ARG A 7 33.26 -25.30 -1.46
N SER A 8 32.20 -25.66 -2.20
CA SER A 8 31.23 -24.72 -2.76
C SER A 8 30.65 -23.89 -1.61
N ALA A 9 31.08 -22.63 -1.54
CA ALA A 9 30.64 -21.65 -0.55
C ALA A 9 29.45 -20.82 -1.07
N ALA A 10 28.55 -21.44 -1.83
CA ALA A 10 27.42 -20.75 -2.45
C ALA A 10 26.12 -21.55 -2.28
N ALA A 11 25.73 -21.74 -1.03
CA ALA A 11 24.35 -21.91 -0.63
C ALA A 11 24.26 -21.39 0.81
N LEU A 12 24.35 -20.06 0.96
CA LEU A 12 23.63 -19.46 2.07
C LEU A 12 22.17 -19.74 1.74
N ASP A 13 21.60 -20.74 2.41
CA ASP A 13 20.17 -21.00 2.40
C ASP A 13 19.46 -19.66 2.56
N SER A 14 18.90 -19.18 1.45
CA SER A 14 17.99 -18.05 1.46
C SER A 14 16.75 -18.55 2.17
N GLU A 15 16.65 -18.26 3.47
CA GLU A 15 15.41 -18.34 4.22
C GLU A 15 14.30 -17.81 3.31
N PRO A 16 13.24 -18.58 3.02
CA PRO A 16 12.21 -18.13 2.10
C PRO A 16 11.63 -16.85 2.67
N SER A 17 11.79 -15.75 1.93
CA SER A 17 11.13 -14.48 2.22
C SER A 17 9.65 -14.78 2.41
N THR A 18 9.18 -14.82 3.65
CA THR A 18 7.79 -15.15 3.95
C THR A 18 6.96 -13.91 3.64
N THR A 19 6.59 -13.77 2.37
CA THR A 19 5.73 -12.70 1.89
C THR A 19 4.30 -13.04 2.24
N LEU A 20 3.73 -12.33 3.22
CA LEU A 20 2.33 -12.51 3.63
C LEU A 20 1.34 -11.79 2.70
N PHE A 21 1.78 -10.70 2.07
CA PHE A 21 0.96 -9.89 1.17
C PHE A 21 1.77 -9.51 -0.07
N SER A 22 1.18 -9.70 -1.24
CA SER A 22 1.68 -9.21 -2.51
C SER A 22 0.53 -8.74 -3.40
N VAL A 23 0.83 -7.80 -4.29
CA VAL A 23 -0.06 -7.46 -5.41
C VAL A 23 0.27 -8.38 -6.56
N THR A 24 -0.71 -9.11 -7.08
CA THR A 24 -0.53 -10.01 -8.23
C THR A 24 -0.17 -9.18 -9.48
N PRO A 25 0.90 -9.53 -10.22
CA PRO A 25 1.27 -8.86 -11.47
C PRO A 25 0.18 -8.90 -12.54
N GLU A 26 -0.74 -9.87 -12.45
CA GLU A 26 -1.83 -10.09 -13.39
C GLU A 26 -3.07 -9.24 -13.09
N ALA A 27 -3.13 -8.54 -11.95
CA ALA A 27 -4.24 -7.65 -11.65
C ALA A 27 -4.34 -6.52 -12.68
N ASP A 28 -5.54 -6.34 -13.22
CA ASP A 28 -5.84 -5.24 -14.13
C ASP A 28 -5.88 -3.90 -13.39
N THR A 29 -5.76 -2.81 -14.15
CA THR A 29 -5.70 -1.45 -13.61
C THR A 29 -6.99 -1.06 -12.89
N GLU A 30 -8.16 -1.54 -13.33
CA GLU A 30 -9.44 -1.28 -12.67
C GLU A 30 -9.45 -1.88 -11.26
N THR A 31 -9.09 -3.16 -11.13
CA THR A 31 -8.99 -3.88 -9.86
C THR A 31 -8.02 -3.18 -8.90
N LEU A 32 -6.86 -2.75 -9.40
CA LEU A 32 -5.88 -2.02 -8.60
C LEU A 32 -6.43 -0.67 -8.10
N LEU A 33 -7.08 0.08 -8.98
CA LEU A 33 -7.65 1.39 -8.63
C LEU A 33 -8.87 1.28 -7.73
N ALA A 34 -9.73 0.27 -7.91
CA ALA A 34 -10.85 -0.01 -7.02
C ALA A 34 -10.37 -0.34 -5.60
N ASN A 35 -9.38 -1.24 -5.47
CA ASN A 35 -8.78 -1.55 -4.16
C ASN A 35 -8.10 -0.33 -3.54
N ALA A 36 -7.44 0.52 -4.34
CA ALA A 36 -6.86 1.76 -3.87
C ALA A 36 -7.92 2.74 -3.36
N SER A 37 -9.04 2.91 -4.07
CA SER A 37 -10.16 3.75 -3.66
C SER A 37 -10.77 3.27 -2.34
N GLU A 38 -11.03 1.95 -2.20
CA GLU A 38 -11.53 1.36 -0.96
C GLU A 38 -10.56 1.52 0.22
N THR A 39 -9.26 1.35 -0.02
CA THR A 39 -8.21 1.56 0.98
C THR A 39 -8.17 3.02 1.45
N LEU A 40 -8.27 3.97 0.52
CA LEU A 40 -8.31 5.39 0.83
C LEU A 40 -9.59 5.78 1.58
N SER A 41 -10.74 5.22 1.22
CA SER A 41 -12.00 5.40 1.94
C SER A 41 -11.88 4.94 3.40
N SER A 42 -11.23 3.79 3.63
CA SER A 42 -10.95 3.29 4.98
C SER A 42 -10.00 4.23 5.74
N ALA A 43 -8.92 4.70 5.10
CA ALA A 43 -7.97 5.63 5.71
C ALA A 43 -8.61 6.97 6.10
N ARG A 44 -9.53 7.45 5.27
CA ARG A 44 -10.31 8.67 5.45
C ARG A 44 -11.22 8.58 6.67
N GLU A 45 -11.93 7.46 6.85
CA GLU A 45 -12.75 7.20 8.04
C GLU A 45 -11.91 7.12 9.31
N MET A 46 -10.75 6.45 9.26
CA MET A 46 -9.82 6.37 10.40
C MET A 46 -9.27 7.74 10.79
N ALA A 47 -8.83 8.54 9.81
CA ALA A 47 -8.32 9.89 10.05
C ALA A 47 -9.42 10.82 10.61
N ASN A 48 -10.64 10.71 10.08
CA ASN A 48 -11.78 11.49 10.57
C ASN A 48 -12.13 11.11 12.03
N THR A 49 -12.21 9.82 12.32
CA THR A 49 -12.45 9.30 13.69
C THR A 49 -11.39 9.82 14.65
N LEU A 50 -10.10 9.69 14.31
CA LEU A 50 -9.01 10.15 15.15
C LEU A 50 -9.00 11.68 15.35
N ALA A 51 -9.42 12.46 14.35
CA ALA A 51 -9.52 13.91 14.48
C ALA A 51 -10.56 14.35 15.54
N PHE A 52 -11.64 13.57 15.73
CA PHE A 52 -12.61 13.83 16.79
C PHE A 52 -12.03 13.56 18.18
N ASP A 53 -11.18 12.54 18.32
CA ASP A 53 -10.60 12.11 19.61
C ASP A 53 -9.41 12.98 20.09
N LEU A 54 -8.75 13.69 19.19
CA LEU A 54 -7.59 14.55 19.51
C LEU A 54 -8.01 16.00 19.68
N GLU A 55 -7.24 16.82 20.40
CA GLU A 55 -7.43 18.27 20.51
C GLU A 55 -6.18 19.05 20.10
N GLY A 56 -6.32 20.37 19.86
CA GLY A 56 -5.19 21.27 19.64
C GLY A 56 -4.34 20.92 18.41
N PRO A 57 -3.01 21.12 18.45
CA PRO A 57 -2.13 20.91 17.30
C PRO A 57 -2.16 19.49 16.69
N PRO A 58 -2.25 18.38 17.47
CA PRO A 58 -2.42 17.03 16.92
C PRO A 58 -3.70 16.87 16.07
N ARG A 59 -4.83 17.44 16.49
CA ARG A 59 -6.07 17.43 15.68
C ARG A 59 -5.83 18.12 14.34
N SER A 60 -5.19 19.29 14.34
CA SER A 60 -4.88 20.02 13.11
C SER A 60 -4.00 19.22 12.16
N LEU A 61 -3.02 18.46 12.68
CA LEU A 61 -2.18 17.58 11.87
C LEU A 61 -3.00 16.44 11.25
N VAL A 62 -3.86 15.78 12.01
CA VAL A 62 -4.70 14.69 11.50
C VAL A 62 -5.70 15.20 10.45
N LEU A 63 -6.27 16.40 10.66
CA LEU A 63 -7.13 17.03 9.65
C LEU A 63 -6.36 17.35 8.36
N ALA A 64 -5.09 17.75 8.46
CA ALA A 64 -4.25 17.95 7.27
C ALA A 64 -3.99 16.62 6.54
N ILE A 65 -3.74 15.52 7.26
CA ILE A 65 -3.61 14.18 6.67
C ILE A 65 -4.93 13.76 6.01
N HIS A 66 -6.06 13.95 6.69
CA HIS A 66 -7.39 13.66 6.15
C HIS A 66 -7.62 14.40 4.83
N GLN A 67 -7.27 15.69 4.75
CA GLN A 67 -7.36 16.47 3.51
C GLN A 67 -6.48 15.89 2.38
N LEU A 68 -5.26 15.43 2.67
CA LEU A 68 -4.40 14.78 1.67
C LEU A 68 -5.01 13.45 1.18
N VAL A 69 -5.63 12.69 2.07
CA VAL A 69 -6.30 11.42 1.74
C VAL A 69 -7.53 11.69 0.84
N GLU A 70 -8.36 12.68 1.17
CA GLU A 70 -9.50 13.09 0.35
C GLU A 70 -9.05 13.48 -1.07
N MET A 71 -8.02 14.32 -1.20
CA MET A 71 -7.48 14.70 -2.51
C MET A 71 -6.93 13.50 -3.29
N SER A 72 -6.28 12.56 -2.61
CA SER A 72 -5.78 11.33 -3.24
C SER A 72 -6.93 10.44 -3.73
N GLY A 73 -8.02 10.35 -2.96
CA GLY A 73 -9.23 9.64 -3.34
C GLY A 73 -9.81 10.18 -4.66
N LEU A 74 -9.98 11.51 -4.76
CA LEU A 74 -10.48 12.14 -5.98
C LEU A 74 -9.63 11.84 -7.23
N LEU A 75 -8.30 11.77 -7.07
CA LEU A 75 -7.40 11.41 -8.17
C LEU A 75 -7.57 9.95 -8.59
N VAL A 76 -7.71 9.04 -7.62
CA VAL A 76 -7.91 7.60 -7.88
C VAL A 76 -9.27 7.34 -8.50
N ASP A 77 -10.34 7.94 -7.97
CA ASP A 77 -11.69 7.81 -8.51
C ASP A 77 -11.75 8.31 -9.95
N ARG A 78 -11.10 9.47 -10.23
CA ARG A 78 -11.00 9.98 -11.61
C ARG A 78 -10.22 9.04 -12.52
N ALA A 79 -9.15 8.42 -12.04
CA ALA A 79 -8.38 7.46 -12.82
C ALA A 79 -9.18 6.17 -13.08
N LEU A 80 -9.94 5.70 -12.09
CA LEU A 80 -10.81 4.54 -12.21
C LEU A 80 -11.87 4.77 -13.29
N GLU A 81 -12.54 5.93 -13.27
CA GLU A 81 -13.50 6.32 -14.32
C GLU A 81 -12.88 6.38 -15.73
N GLN A 82 -11.58 6.64 -15.88
CA GLN A 82 -10.91 6.65 -17.20
C GLN A 82 -10.72 5.25 -17.77
N VAL A 83 -10.47 4.27 -16.90
CA VAL A 83 -10.19 2.88 -17.30
C VAL A 83 -11.44 1.99 -17.30
N ALA A 84 -12.41 2.33 -16.46
CA ALA A 84 -13.68 1.62 -16.27
C ALA A 84 -14.84 2.62 -16.11
N PRO A 85 -15.30 3.24 -17.20
CA PRO A 85 -16.45 4.14 -17.16
C PRO A 85 -17.73 3.36 -16.86
N ALA A 86 -18.59 3.96 -16.03
CA ALA A 86 -19.90 3.42 -15.65
C ALA A 86 -20.88 3.31 -16.83
#